data_AF-A0A2V6QVM5-F1
#
_entry.id   AF-A0A2V6QVM5-F1
#
_cell.length_a   1.000
_cell.length_b   1.000
_cell.length_c   1.000
_cell.angle_alpha   90.00
_cell.angle_beta   90.00
_cell.angle_gamma   90.00
#
_symmetry.space_group_name_H-M   'P 1'
#
loop_
_entity.id
_entity.type
_entity.pdbx_description
1 polymer ?
#
loop_
_entity_poly.entity_id
_entity_poly.type
_entity_poly.pdbx_seq_one_letter_code
_entity_poly.pdbx_strand_id
1 'polypeptide(L)'
;MSLADSELTADAIEELYARGVTDGLPVVPPTRERVSRAVAATGRDAGELVARVPPNYGRATVEKIAVNAVMAGCRPEYLPVVVAAVEAVCDEAFDLHGVSATTNAPAPLVVVNGPVRGRLELNCGAGVFGSGWRANATIGRALRLVCVNVGGAIPGVVSMSTLAHPGRYTYCATISAHARRRTCWRRSRRAWP
;
A
#
# COMPACT_ATOMS: atom_id res chain seq x y z
N MET A 1 24.12 -27.38 0.17
CA MET A 1 23.37 -26.31 0.87
C MET A 1 21.90 -26.72 0.79
N SER A 2 21.41 -27.33 1.87
CA SER A 2 20.18 -28.13 1.88
C SER A 2 18.93 -27.26 1.70
N LEU A 3 18.04 -27.67 0.79
CA LEU A 3 16.74 -27.07 0.46
C LEU A 3 15.64 -27.41 1.49
N ALA A 4 15.99 -27.88 2.69
CA ALA A 4 15.04 -28.41 3.66
C ALA A 4 14.15 -27.35 4.36
N ASP A 5 14.35 -26.05 4.11
CA ASP A 5 13.43 -24.99 4.56
C ASP A 5 12.49 -24.47 3.46
N SER A 6 12.61 -24.94 2.20
CA SER A 6 11.86 -24.35 1.09
C SER A 6 10.40 -24.82 0.97
N GLU A 7 10.08 -26.04 1.42
CA GLU A 7 8.71 -26.59 1.33
C GLU A 7 7.70 -25.80 2.17
N LEU A 8 8.10 -25.28 3.34
CA LEU A 8 7.23 -24.46 4.20
C LEU A 8 6.89 -23.06 3.62
N THR A 9 7.64 -22.59 2.62
CA THR A 9 7.48 -21.23 2.07
C THR A 9 6.72 -21.18 0.75
N ALA A 10 6.92 -22.16 -0.14
CA ALA A 10 6.16 -22.23 -1.39
C ALA A 10 4.68 -22.53 -1.10
N ASP A 11 4.42 -23.48 -0.21
CA ASP A 11 3.07 -23.83 0.23
C ASP A 11 2.35 -22.63 0.84
N ALA A 12 3.05 -21.83 1.65
CA ALA A 12 2.46 -20.64 2.26
C ALA A 12 2.09 -19.55 1.23
N ILE A 13 2.86 -19.41 0.14
CA ILE A 13 2.55 -18.46 -0.93
C ILE A 13 1.31 -18.91 -1.70
N GLU A 14 1.27 -20.19 -2.09
CA GLU A 14 0.12 -20.77 -2.80
C GLU A 14 -1.14 -20.79 -1.92
N GLU A 15 -1.00 -21.04 -0.61
CA GLU A 15 -2.12 -20.97 0.32
C GLU A 15 -2.68 -19.53 0.43
N LEU A 16 -1.83 -18.52 0.49
CA LEU A 16 -2.26 -17.12 0.49
C LEU A 16 -2.93 -16.73 -0.83
N TYR A 17 -2.43 -17.24 -1.95
CA TYR A 17 -3.07 -17.07 -3.25
C TYR A 17 -4.46 -17.74 -3.27
N ALA A 18 -4.57 -18.99 -2.83
CA ALA A 18 -5.82 -19.75 -2.77
C ALA A 18 -6.86 -19.11 -1.84
N ARG A 19 -6.43 -18.44 -0.77
CA ARG A 19 -7.29 -17.64 0.12
C ARG A 19 -7.82 -16.35 -0.52
N GLY A 20 -7.33 -15.97 -1.70
CA GLY A 20 -7.77 -14.77 -2.43
C GLY A 20 -7.31 -13.45 -1.82
N VAL A 21 -6.25 -13.46 -1.01
CA VAL A 21 -5.75 -12.26 -0.31
C VAL A 21 -4.57 -11.58 -1.02
N THR A 22 -4.20 -12.08 -2.20
CA THR A 22 -3.14 -11.52 -3.04
C THR A 22 -3.74 -10.71 -4.20
N ASP A 23 -2.88 -9.98 -4.89
CA ASP A 23 -3.21 -9.27 -6.12
C ASP A 23 -2.91 -10.10 -7.38
N GLY A 24 -2.73 -11.41 -7.24
CA GLY A 24 -2.29 -12.29 -8.34
C GLY A 24 -0.77 -12.47 -8.43
N LEU A 25 0.01 -11.66 -7.68
CA LEU A 25 1.45 -11.85 -7.52
C LEU A 25 1.76 -12.56 -6.20
N PRO A 26 2.90 -13.26 -6.09
CA PRO A 26 3.39 -13.76 -4.82
C PRO A 26 3.50 -12.67 -3.77
N VAL A 27 3.16 -13.02 -2.52
CA VAL A 27 3.23 -12.13 -1.36
C VAL A 27 4.23 -12.66 -0.36
N VAL A 28 4.78 -11.76 0.46
CA VAL A 28 5.58 -12.18 1.62
C VAL A 28 4.63 -12.65 2.73
N PRO A 29 4.77 -13.87 3.27
CA PRO A 29 3.89 -14.33 4.34
C PRO A 29 3.94 -13.38 5.56
N PRO A 30 2.78 -12.86 6.01
CA PRO A 30 2.73 -11.87 7.10
C PRO A 30 2.81 -12.56 8.47
N THR A 31 3.98 -13.10 8.82
CA THR A 31 4.18 -13.71 10.14
C THR A 31 4.03 -12.68 11.27
N ARG A 32 3.69 -13.14 12.47
CA ARG A 32 3.50 -12.28 13.64
C ARG A 32 4.72 -11.37 13.90
N GLU A 33 5.93 -11.90 13.72
CA GLU A 33 7.19 -11.18 13.92
C GLU A 33 7.41 -10.11 12.85
N ARG A 34 7.04 -10.37 11.59
CA ARG A 34 7.15 -9.38 10.51
C ARG A 34 6.17 -8.24 10.73
N VAL A 35 4.94 -8.58 11.10
CA VAL A 35 3.86 -7.62 11.37
C VAL A 35 4.20 -6.78 12.59
N SER A 36 4.67 -7.38 13.69
CA SER A 36 5.02 -6.63 14.90
C SER A 36 6.16 -5.63 14.66
N ARG A 37 7.21 -6.03 13.91
CA ARG A 37 8.28 -5.10 13.51
C ARG A 37 7.76 -3.95 12.65
N ALA A 38 6.86 -4.24 11.71
CA ALA A 38 6.26 -3.20 10.88
C ALA A 38 5.46 -2.22 11.73
N VAL A 39 4.56 -2.71 12.60
CA VAL A 39 3.78 -1.87 13.54
C VAL A 39 4.71 -1.02 14.40
N ALA A 40 5.75 -1.60 14.99
CA ALA A 40 6.69 -0.89 15.86
C ALA A 40 7.38 0.30 15.15
N ALA A 41 7.65 0.19 13.85
CA ALA A 41 8.26 1.27 13.05
C ALA A 41 7.36 2.53 12.92
N THR A 42 6.08 2.44 13.27
CA THR A 42 5.17 3.59 13.26
C THR A 42 5.14 4.35 14.58
N GLY A 43 5.56 3.73 15.69
CA GLY A 43 5.35 4.27 17.03
C GLY A 43 3.88 4.38 17.47
N ARG A 44 2.95 3.75 16.74
CA ARG A 44 1.51 3.75 17.02
C ARG A 44 1.06 2.43 17.65
N ASP A 45 -0.11 2.45 18.29
CA ASP A 45 -0.74 1.24 18.82
C ASP A 45 -1.27 0.34 17.69
N ALA A 46 -1.11 -0.98 17.83
CA ALA A 46 -1.51 -1.96 16.81
C ALA A 46 -3.03 -1.93 16.53
N GLY A 47 -3.83 -1.71 17.56
CA GLY A 47 -5.30 -1.67 17.52
C GLY A 47 -5.85 -0.31 17.12
N GLU A 48 -5.01 0.72 17.01
CA GLU A 48 -5.43 2.06 16.63
C GLU A 48 -6.15 2.03 15.27
N LEU A 49 -7.39 2.53 15.24
CA LEU A 49 -8.19 2.62 14.03
C LEU A 49 -7.73 3.82 13.22
N VAL A 50 -7.21 3.56 12.02
CA VAL A 50 -6.74 4.58 11.08
C VAL A 50 -7.90 5.09 10.22
N ALA A 51 -8.68 4.18 9.64
CA ALA A 51 -9.79 4.50 8.77
C ALA A 51 -10.82 3.35 8.66
N ARG A 52 -11.98 3.66 8.08
CA ARG A 52 -12.92 2.65 7.56
C ARG A 52 -12.85 2.67 6.04
N VAL A 53 -12.28 1.62 5.45
CA VAL A 53 -11.94 1.61 4.02
C VAL A 53 -13.18 1.22 3.21
N PRO A 54 -13.73 2.10 2.36
CA PRO A 54 -14.80 1.72 1.44
C PRO A 54 -14.30 0.71 0.39
N PRO A 55 -15.20 -0.03 -0.30
CA PRO A 55 -16.66 0.04 -0.20
C PRO A 55 -17.29 -0.70 0.99
N ASN A 56 -16.63 -1.73 1.55
CA ASN A 56 -17.17 -2.50 2.67
C ASN A 56 -17.04 -1.79 4.04
N TYR A 57 -16.40 -0.62 4.07
CA TYR A 57 -16.09 0.14 5.29
C TYR A 57 -15.35 -0.69 6.34
N GLY A 58 -14.49 -1.59 5.88
CA GLY A 58 -13.68 -2.45 6.73
C GLY A 58 -12.77 -1.61 7.63
N ARG A 59 -12.67 -2.01 8.90
CA ARG A 59 -11.83 -1.31 9.89
C ARG A 59 -10.35 -1.54 9.57
N ALA A 60 -9.64 -0.51 9.11
CA ALA A 60 -8.21 -0.51 8.94
C ALA A 60 -7.52 -0.05 10.22
N THR A 61 -7.09 -1.00 11.04
CA THR A 61 -6.18 -0.72 12.16
C THR A 61 -4.73 -0.68 11.68
N VAL A 62 -3.83 -0.12 12.49
CA VAL A 62 -2.38 -0.12 12.18
C VAL A 62 -1.88 -1.55 11.90
N GLU A 63 -2.29 -2.53 12.69
CA GLU A 63 -1.93 -3.94 12.47
C GLU A 63 -2.43 -4.49 11.12
N LYS A 64 -3.68 -4.21 10.74
CA LYS A 64 -4.23 -4.67 9.46
C LYS A 64 -3.54 -4.01 8.27
N ILE A 65 -3.16 -2.74 8.39
CA ILE A 65 -2.36 -2.05 7.37
C ILE A 65 -0.96 -2.69 7.32
N ALA A 66 -0.36 -3.00 8.46
CA ALA A 66 0.94 -3.66 8.56
C ALA A 66 0.96 -5.04 7.90
N VAL A 67 -0.09 -5.86 8.10
CA VAL A 67 -0.25 -7.15 7.42
C VAL A 67 -0.17 -6.99 5.90
N ASN A 68 -0.95 -6.08 5.34
CA ASN A 68 -0.97 -5.82 3.89
C ASN A 68 0.35 -5.22 3.38
N ALA A 69 0.99 -4.36 4.16
CA ALA A 69 2.30 -3.80 3.82
C ALA A 69 3.40 -4.87 3.82
N VAL A 70 3.38 -5.79 4.80
CA VAL A 70 4.30 -6.93 4.82
C VAL A 70 4.05 -7.80 3.59
N MET A 71 2.81 -8.16 3.29
CA MET A 71 2.44 -8.94 2.11
C MET A 71 2.94 -8.32 0.81
N ALA A 72 2.86 -6.99 0.69
CA ALA A 72 3.39 -6.24 -0.45
C ALA A 72 4.92 -6.28 -0.57
N GLY A 73 5.63 -6.67 0.50
CA GLY A 73 7.09 -6.68 0.57
C GLY A 73 7.69 -5.38 1.10
N CYS A 74 6.90 -4.52 1.78
CA CYS A 74 7.42 -3.30 2.39
C CYS A 74 8.48 -3.60 3.45
N ARG A 75 9.46 -2.70 3.56
CA ARG A 75 10.29 -2.60 4.76
C ARG A 75 9.48 -1.96 5.89
N PRO A 76 9.74 -2.30 7.17
CA PRO A 76 9.05 -1.68 8.31
C PRO A 76 9.01 -0.14 8.24
N GLU A 77 10.12 0.48 7.85
CA GLU A 77 10.26 1.93 7.71
C GLU A 77 9.30 2.57 6.69
N TYR A 78 8.69 1.78 5.80
CA TYR A 78 7.72 2.27 4.81
C TYR A 78 6.30 2.35 5.38
N LEU A 79 6.00 1.59 6.45
CA LEU A 79 4.65 1.50 7.00
C LEU A 79 4.03 2.86 7.33
N PRO A 80 4.75 3.83 7.93
CA PRO A 80 4.15 5.12 8.24
C PRO A 80 3.63 5.88 7.00
N VAL A 81 4.29 5.71 5.85
CA VAL A 81 3.82 6.27 4.57
C VAL A 81 2.58 5.54 4.07
N VAL A 82 2.53 4.21 4.20
CA VAL A 82 1.34 3.42 3.83
C VAL A 82 0.14 3.81 4.69
N VAL A 83 0.34 3.98 6.00
CA VAL A 83 -0.70 4.43 6.93
C VAL A 83 -1.24 5.80 6.50
N ALA A 84 -0.36 6.76 6.22
CA ALA A 84 -0.77 8.08 5.74
C ALA A 84 -1.48 8.02 4.37
N ALA A 85 -1.08 7.10 3.49
CA ALA A 85 -1.76 6.89 2.21
C ALA A 85 -3.17 6.33 2.39
N VAL A 86 -3.36 5.39 3.32
CA VAL A 86 -4.69 4.86 3.70
C VAL A 86 -5.57 5.95 4.27
N GLU A 87 -5.05 6.79 5.18
CA GLU A 87 -5.76 7.97 5.69
C GLU A 87 -6.20 8.89 4.54
N ALA A 88 -5.29 9.18 3.61
CA ALA A 88 -5.55 10.09 2.50
C ALA A 88 -6.60 9.58 1.50
N VAL A 89 -6.57 8.30 1.12
CA VAL A 89 -7.57 7.75 0.19
C VAL A 89 -8.94 7.56 0.85
N CYS A 90 -8.99 7.46 2.19
CA CYS A 90 -10.25 7.38 2.93
C CYS A 90 -10.83 8.75 3.29
N ASP A 91 -10.16 9.85 2.92
CA ASP A 91 -10.73 11.20 3.01
C ASP A 91 -11.94 11.31 2.07
N GLU A 92 -13.03 11.89 2.56
CA GLU A 92 -14.27 12.04 1.78
C GLU A 92 -14.06 12.79 0.47
N ALA A 93 -13.11 13.74 0.43
CA ALA A 93 -12.80 14.51 -0.79
C ALA A 93 -12.13 13.66 -1.89
N PHE A 94 -11.55 12.50 -1.54
CA PHE A 94 -11.00 11.57 -2.52
C PHE A 94 -12.08 10.65 -3.12
N ASP A 95 -13.19 10.44 -2.40
CA ASP A 95 -14.30 9.54 -2.79
C ASP A 95 -13.84 8.14 -3.26
N LEU A 96 -13.15 7.40 -2.37
CA LEU A 96 -12.69 6.05 -2.70
C LEU A 96 -13.84 5.08 -3.02
N HIS A 97 -15.05 5.34 -2.52
CA HIS A 97 -16.22 4.53 -2.84
C HIS A 97 -16.57 4.65 -4.32
N GLY A 98 -16.72 5.88 -4.83
CA GLY A 98 -16.95 6.14 -6.25
C GLY A 98 -15.81 5.63 -7.13
N VAL A 99 -14.57 5.84 -6.70
CA VAL A 99 -13.36 5.32 -7.39
C VAL A 99 -13.35 3.78 -7.47
N SER A 100 -13.91 3.09 -6.49
CA SER A 100 -13.91 1.62 -6.45
C SER A 100 -15.08 1.00 -7.23
N ALA A 101 -16.24 1.66 -7.27
CA ALA A 101 -17.47 1.18 -7.89
C ALA A 101 -17.62 1.59 -9.38
N THR A 102 -16.73 2.43 -9.90
CA THR A 102 -16.78 2.87 -11.30
C THR A 102 -16.41 1.76 -12.29
N THR A 103 -17.03 1.80 -13.48
CA THR A 103 -16.65 0.98 -14.64
C THR A 103 -15.38 1.47 -15.33
N ASN A 104 -14.95 2.69 -15.03
CA ASN A 104 -13.64 3.18 -15.43
C ASN A 104 -12.53 2.41 -14.69
N ALA A 105 -11.28 2.58 -15.09
CA ALA A 105 -10.12 1.89 -14.53
C ALA A 105 -9.19 2.81 -13.71
N PRO A 106 -9.67 3.55 -12.69
CA PRO A 106 -8.78 4.40 -11.92
C PRO A 106 -7.79 3.56 -11.09
N ALA A 107 -6.62 4.13 -10.86
CA ALA A 107 -5.60 3.63 -9.94
C ALA A 107 -5.15 4.81 -9.04
N PRO A 108 -5.36 4.74 -7.72
CA PRO A 108 -4.89 5.79 -6.80
C PRO A 108 -3.37 5.97 -6.90
N LEU A 109 -2.92 7.19 -7.18
CA LEU A 109 -1.50 7.54 -7.20
C LEU A 109 -1.06 8.06 -5.83
N VAL A 110 -0.09 7.39 -5.21
CA VAL A 110 0.54 7.89 -3.98
C VAL A 110 1.68 8.83 -4.34
N VAL A 111 1.52 10.12 -4.05
CA VAL A 111 2.59 11.12 -4.19
C VAL A 111 3.13 11.51 -2.83
N VAL A 112 4.34 11.07 -2.52
CA VAL A 112 5.01 11.40 -1.25
C VAL A 112 5.78 12.70 -1.40
N ASN A 113 5.60 13.64 -0.47
CA ASN A 113 6.37 14.88 -0.45
C ASN A 113 6.86 15.16 0.97
N GLY A 114 8.18 15.32 1.14
CA GLY A 114 8.80 15.61 2.43
C GLY A 114 10.23 15.11 2.51
N PRO A 115 10.93 15.33 3.64
CA PRO A 115 12.27 14.79 3.88
C PRO A 115 12.29 13.26 3.92
N VAL A 116 11.17 12.64 4.33
CA VAL A 116 11.01 11.17 4.39
C VAL A 116 11.35 10.47 3.08
N ARG A 117 11.12 11.12 1.93
CA ARG A 117 11.42 10.53 0.62
C ARG A 117 12.89 10.16 0.41
N GLY A 118 13.81 10.96 0.98
CA GLY A 118 15.24 10.69 0.91
C GLY A 118 15.64 9.57 1.85
N ARG A 119 15.06 9.55 3.06
CA ARG A 119 15.27 8.49 4.06
C ARG A 119 14.79 7.12 3.56
N LEU A 120 13.72 7.10 2.76
CA LEU A 120 13.12 5.87 2.21
C LEU A 120 13.55 5.55 0.78
N GLU A 121 14.45 6.35 0.19
CA GLU A 121 14.96 6.15 -1.17
C GLU A 121 13.85 6.08 -2.24
N LEU A 122 12.83 6.93 -2.09
CA LEU A 122 11.74 7.04 -3.07
C LEU A 122 12.23 7.67 -4.38
N ASN A 123 11.90 7.04 -5.50
CA ASN A 123 12.27 7.52 -6.83
C ASN A 123 11.37 8.69 -7.28
N CYS A 124 11.98 9.67 -7.92
CA CYS A 124 11.32 10.77 -8.64
C CYS A 124 11.92 11.03 -10.04
N GLY A 125 12.77 10.13 -10.54
CA GLY A 125 13.54 10.30 -11.77
C GLY A 125 13.17 9.29 -12.85
N ALA A 126 14.18 8.81 -13.57
CA ALA A 126 13.99 7.82 -14.62
C ALA A 126 13.30 6.56 -14.09
N GLY A 127 12.32 6.06 -14.84
CA GLY A 127 11.59 4.84 -14.49
C GLY A 127 10.72 4.95 -13.24
N VAL A 128 10.27 6.14 -12.84
CA VAL A 128 9.54 6.38 -11.57
C VAL A 128 8.29 5.50 -11.35
N PHE A 129 7.61 5.11 -12.44
CA PHE A 129 6.45 4.20 -12.40
C PHE A 129 6.77 2.78 -12.87
N GLY A 130 8.05 2.48 -13.10
CA GLY A 130 8.55 1.18 -13.51
C GLY A 130 9.10 0.35 -12.35
N SER A 131 9.75 -0.75 -12.68
CA SER A 131 10.47 -1.60 -11.74
C SER A 131 11.81 -0.97 -11.31
N GLY A 132 12.42 -1.51 -10.25
CA GLY A 132 13.77 -1.14 -9.80
C GLY A 132 13.83 -0.39 -8.47
N TRP A 133 12.72 0.20 -8.00
CA TRP A 133 12.66 0.89 -6.71
C TRP A 133 11.65 0.25 -5.77
N ARG A 134 12.17 -0.46 -4.77
CA ARG A 134 11.35 -1.21 -3.80
C ARG A 134 10.35 -0.32 -3.07
N ALA A 135 10.75 0.88 -2.65
CA ALA A 135 9.86 1.80 -1.93
C ALA A 135 8.62 2.16 -2.77
N ASN A 136 8.81 2.65 -4.00
CA ASN A 136 7.72 2.97 -4.92
C ASN A 136 6.84 1.75 -5.20
N ALA A 137 7.46 0.62 -5.54
CA ALA A 137 6.74 -0.62 -5.89
C ALA A 137 5.86 -1.11 -4.73
N THR A 138 6.44 -1.22 -3.54
CA THR A 138 5.78 -1.86 -2.40
C THR A 138 4.78 -0.94 -1.70
N ILE A 139 5.00 0.38 -1.65
CA ILE A 139 4.04 1.32 -1.05
C ILE A 139 2.75 1.39 -1.88
N GLY A 140 2.89 1.49 -3.21
CA GLY A 140 1.73 1.47 -4.10
C GLY A 140 0.97 0.15 -4.01
N ARG A 141 1.69 -0.97 -4.02
CA ARG A 141 1.11 -2.32 -3.87
C ARG A 141 0.44 -2.52 -2.51
N ALA A 142 1.04 -2.04 -1.43
CA ALA A 142 0.47 -2.13 -0.07
C ALA A 142 -0.87 -1.42 0.02
N LEU A 143 -0.98 -0.21 -0.54
CA LEU A 143 -2.24 0.52 -0.59
C LEU A 143 -3.30 -0.28 -1.37
N ARG A 144 -2.94 -0.87 -2.52
CA ARG A 144 -3.85 -1.73 -3.28
C ARG A 144 -4.36 -2.90 -2.44
N LEU A 145 -3.45 -3.62 -1.78
CA LEU A 145 -3.81 -4.77 -0.94
C LEU A 145 -4.74 -4.35 0.20
N VAL A 146 -4.53 -3.18 0.82
CA VAL A 146 -5.48 -2.65 1.82
C VAL A 146 -6.87 -2.42 1.22
N CYS A 147 -6.96 -1.78 0.04
CA CYS A 147 -8.25 -1.55 -0.61
C CYS A 147 -8.99 -2.86 -0.96
N VAL A 148 -8.25 -3.91 -1.33
CA VAL A 148 -8.82 -5.23 -1.66
C VAL A 148 -9.20 -5.99 -0.39
N ASN A 149 -8.24 -6.24 0.51
CA ASN A 149 -8.39 -7.13 1.65
C ASN A 149 -9.18 -6.51 2.81
N VAL A 150 -9.12 -5.18 2.98
CA VAL A 150 -9.88 -4.46 4.02
C VAL A 150 -11.10 -3.76 3.43
N GLY A 151 -10.92 -3.08 2.29
CA GLY A 151 -12.00 -2.34 1.63
C GLY A 151 -12.98 -3.23 0.86
N GLY A 152 -12.56 -4.42 0.42
CA GLY A 152 -13.39 -5.31 -0.39
C GLY A 152 -13.43 -4.94 -1.87
N ALA A 153 -12.50 -4.11 -2.38
CA ALA A 153 -12.43 -3.68 -3.78
C ALA A 153 -11.92 -4.80 -4.73
N ILE A 154 -12.51 -5.99 -4.62
CA ILE A 154 -12.14 -7.19 -5.38
C ILE A 154 -12.54 -7.01 -6.86
N PRO A 155 -11.61 -7.17 -7.81
CA PRO A 155 -11.93 -7.15 -9.25
C PRO A 155 -13.01 -8.16 -9.62
N GLY A 156 -14.00 -7.74 -10.42
CA GLY A 156 -15.09 -8.60 -10.90
C GLY A 156 -16.20 -8.89 -9.87
N VAL A 157 -16.00 -8.52 -8.60
CA VAL A 157 -17.03 -8.61 -7.55
C VAL A 157 -17.57 -7.22 -7.23
N VAL A 158 -16.67 -6.29 -6.88
CA VAL A 158 -17.03 -4.91 -6.55
C VAL A 158 -16.42 -3.91 -7.53
N SER A 159 -15.17 -4.14 -7.93
CA SER A 159 -14.53 -3.34 -8.98
C SER A 159 -14.94 -3.87 -10.36
N MET A 160 -15.85 -3.18 -11.04
CA MET A 160 -16.42 -3.59 -12.33
C MET A 160 -15.71 -2.99 -13.56
N SER A 161 -14.44 -2.61 -13.43
CA SER A 161 -13.64 -2.07 -14.54
C SER A 161 -13.45 -3.10 -15.66
N THR A 162 -13.74 -2.74 -16.92
CA THR A 162 -13.66 -3.67 -18.06
C THR A 162 -12.22 -4.04 -18.46
N LEU A 163 -11.27 -3.09 -18.42
CA LEU A 163 -9.88 -3.30 -18.83
C LEU A 163 -8.85 -3.16 -17.69
N ALA A 164 -9.27 -2.64 -16.53
CA ALA A 164 -8.40 -2.24 -15.41
C ALA A 164 -7.20 -1.36 -15.84
N HIS A 165 -6.35 -0.96 -14.89
CA HIS A 165 -5.17 -0.14 -15.15
C HIS A 165 -3.95 -0.78 -14.48
N PRO A 166 -2.81 -0.93 -15.17
CA PRO A 166 -1.63 -1.64 -14.64
C PRO A 166 -1.07 -1.00 -13.36
N GLY A 167 -1.26 0.32 -13.19
CA GLY A 167 -0.95 1.02 -11.93
C GLY A 167 -1.68 0.49 -10.70
N ARG A 168 -2.71 -0.35 -10.85
CA ARG A 168 -3.33 -1.00 -9.68
C ARG A 168 -2.38 -1.95 -8.96
N TYR A 169 -1.33 -2.48 -9.61
CA TYR A 169 -0.30 -3.28 -8.94
C TYR A 169 0.70 -2.42 -8.16
N THR A 170 1.04 -1.25 -8.70
CA THR A 170 1.97 -0.30 -8.08
C THR A 170 1.75 1.08 -8.67
N TYR A 171 1.54 2.09 -7.81
CA TYR A 171 1.47 3.47 -8.26
C TYR A 171 1.87 4.43 -7.15
N CYS A 172 3.18 4.60 -6.98
CA CYS A 172 3.75 5.55 -6.04
C CYS A 172 4.96 6.26 -6.63
N ALA A 173 5.07 7.55 -6.35
CA ALA A 173 6.20 8.39 -6.71
C ALA A 173 6.48 9.42 -5.62
N THR A 174 7.66 10.03 -5.69
CA THR A 174 7.90 11.30 -5.00
C THR A 174 8.17 12.41 -6.00
N ILE A 175 8.08 13.67 -5.56
CA ILE A 175 8.41 14.83 -6.39
C ILE A 175 9.84 15.30 -6.12
N SER A 176 10.53 15.73 -7.16
CA SER A 176 11.88 16.29 -7.05
C SER A 176 11.93 17.50 -6.11
N ALA A 177 13.07 17.69 -5.43
CA ALA A 177 13.30 18.88 -4.61
C ALA A 177 13.19 20.20 -5.40
N HIS A 178 13.53 20.20 -6.70
CA HIS A 178 13.40 21.37 -7.56
C HIS A 178 11.93 21.75 -7.84
N ALA A 179 11.00 20.79 -7.81
CA ALA A 179 9.56 21.04 -8.01
C ALA A 179 8.86 21.67 -6.79
N ARG A 180 9.55 21.80 -5.64
CA ARG A 180 8.98 22.38 -4.39
C ARG A 180 8.49 23.83 -4.56
N ARG A 181 8.93 24.55 -5.59
CA ARG A 181 8.58 25.97 -5.80
C ARG A 181 7.23 26.21 -6.50
N ARG A 182 6.51 25.16 -6.95
CA ARG A 182 5.33 25.35 -7.84
C ARG A 182 4.06 24.55 -7.52
N THR A 183 3.96 23.83 -6.41
CA THR A 183 2.79 22.96 -6.16
C THR A 183 1.89 23.43 -5.01
N CYS A 184 0.58 23.38 -5.24
CA CYS A 184 -0.52 23.83 -4.38
C CYS A 184 -0.85 22.89 -3.19
N TRP A 185 -0.13 21.78 -3.03
CA TRP A 185 -0.39 20.75 -2.03
C TRP A 185 0.14 21.15 -0.64
N ARG A 186 -0.60 22.00 0.09
CA ARG A 186 -0.21 22.52 1.41
C ARG A 186 -0.92 21.85 2.60
N ARG A 187 -1.74 20.81 2.39
CA ARG A 187 -2.76 20.40 3.38
C ARG A 187 -2.49 19.18 4.26
N SER A 188 -1.31 18.59 4.28
CA SER A 188 -0.96 17.53 5.26
C SER A 188 0.39 17.77 5.95
N ARG A 189 0.48 18.84 6.74
CA ARG A 189 1.61 19.03 7.66
C ARG A 189 1.26 18.47 9.03
N ARG A 190 1.40 17.15 9.22
CA ARG A 190 1.77 16.62 10.54
C ARG A 190 3.29 16.55 10.58
N ALA A 191 3.88 17.15 11.59
CA ALA A 191 5.33 17.14 11.78
C ALA A 191 5.78 15.71 12.06
N TRP A 192 6.59 15.17 11.15
CA TRP A 192 7.27 13.90 11.34
C TRP A 192 8.63 14.19 12.00
N PRO A 193 9.03 13.47 13.06
CA PRO A 193 10.43 13.47 13.52
C PRO A 193 11.40 12.92 12.45
#